data_AF-A0A444R3F0-F1
#
_entry.id   AF-A0A444R3F0-F1
#
_cell.length_a   1.000
_cell.length_b   1.000
_cell.length_c   1.000
_cell.angle_alpha   90.00
_cell.angle_beta   90.00
_cell.angle_gamma   90.00
#
_symmetry.space_group_name_H-M   'P 1'
#
loop_
_entity.id
_entity.type
_entity.pdbx_description
1 polymer ?
#
loop_
_entity_poly.entity_id
_entity_poly.type
_entity_poly.pdbx_seq_one_letter_code
_entity_poly.pdbx_strand_id
1 'polypeptide(L)' 'MTGNHPAALLRRLNPYCARALDAAASLCQTRAHAEITIEHWLLKLLEQGEGDITVIARRYEWDIDTLWQSLLA' A
#
# COMPACT_ATOMS: atom_id res chain seq x y z
N MET A 1 -22.20 17.32 -13.53
CA MET A 1 -20.99 17.41 -12.68
C MET A 1 -20.93 16.21 -11.74
N THR A 2 -20.54 15.03 -12.22
CA THR A 2 -20.24 13.88 -11.35
C THR A 2 -18.77 13.99 -10.96
N GLY A 3 -18.48 14.84 -9.97
CA GLY A 3 -17.14 14.92 -9.40
C GLY A 3 -16.84 13.63 -8.68
N ASN A 4 -15.80 12.92 -9.10
CA ASN A 4 -15.27 11.78 -8.36
C ASN A 4 -14.74 12.32 -7.04
N HIS A 5 -15.48 12.15 -5.94
CA HIS A 5 -15.08 12.63 -4.63
C HIS A 5 -14.05 11.65 -4.05
N PRO A 6 -12.74 12.00 -3.97
CA PRO A 6 -11.72 11.06 -3.50
C PRO A 6 -12.02 10.55 -2.09
N ALA A 7 -12.58 11.40 -1.23
CA ALA A 7 -13.06 11.01 0.09
C ALA A 7 -14.14 9.91 0.06
N ALA A 8 -14.99 9.85 -0.96
CA ALA A 8 -15.99 8.80 -1.11
C ALA A 8 -15.37 7.46 -1.49
N LEU A 9 -14.30 7.46 -2.28
CA LEU A 9 -13.55 6.24 -2.62
C LEU A 9 -12.76 5.72 -1.42
N LEU A 10 -12.09 6.60 -0.68
CA LEU A 10 -11.32 6.22 0.52
C LEU A 10 -12.20 5.56 1.58
N ARG A 11 -13.45 6.00 1.75
CA ARG A 11 -14.42 5.39 2.67
C ARG A 11 -14.83 3.97 2.30
N ARG A 12 -14.53 3.49 1.08
CA ARG A 12 -14.80 2.11 0.65
C ARG A 12 -13.68 1.14 1.00
N LEU A 13 -12.52 1.64 1.43
CA LEU A 13 -11.43 0.78 1.86
C LEU A 13 -11.84 0.03 3.13
N ASN A 14 -11.46 -1.24 3.22
CA ASN A 14 -11.54 -1.95 4.49
C ASN A 14 -10.54 -1.33 5.50
N PRO A 15 -10.69 -1.59 6.80
CA PRO A 15 -9.79 -1.03 7.82
C PRO A 15 -8.31 -1.39 7.63
N TYR A 16 -8.02 -2.56 7.06
CA TYR A 16 -6.65 -3.02 6.81
C TYR A 16 -5.96 -2.13 5.76
N CYS A 17 -6.59 -1.95 4.61
CA CYS A 17 -6.11 -1.13 3.51
C CYS A 17 -6.06 0.35 3.87
N ALA A 18 -7.04 0.85 4.65
CA ALA A 18 -7.04 2.23 5.14
C ALA A 18 -5.84 2.51 6.05
N ARG A 19 -5.55 1.64 7.03
CA ARG A 19 -4.37 1.77 7.90
C ARG A 19 -3.06 1.71 7.10
N ALA A 20 -2.98 0.83 6.11
CA ALA A 20 -1.81 0.75 5.24
C ALA A 20 -1.62 2.06 4.43
N LEU A 21 -2.71 2.69 3.99
CA LEU A 21 -2.65 3.95 3.24
C LEU A 21 -2.20 5.12 4.12
N ASP A 22 -2.68 5.20 5.37
CA ASP A 22 -2.22 6.21 6.33
C ASP A 22 -0.72 6.05 6.64
N ALA A 23 -0.24 4.81 6.79
CA ALA A 23 1.18 4.51 6.95
C ALA A 23 1.99 4.86 5.70
N ALA A 24 1.42 4.67 4.49
CA ALA A 24 2.06 5.02 3.23
C ALA A 24 2.18 6.54 3.06
N ALA A 25 1.16 7.30 3.46
CA ALA A 25 1.20 8.75 3.53
C ALA A 25 2.31 9.25 4.47
N SER A 26 2.45 8.63 5.64
CA SER A 26 3.49 8.94 6.62
C SER A 26 4.90 8.64 6.08
N LEU A 27 5.05 7.53 5.34
CA LEU A 27 6.31 7.18 4.66
C LEU A 27 6.66 8.20 3.56
N CYS A 28 5.69 8.53 2.70
CA CYS A 28 5.83 9.52 1.65
C CYS A 28 6.33 10.86 2.21
N GLN A 29 5.75 11.31 3.32
CA GLN A 29 6.15 12.54 4.00
C GLN A 29 7.57 12.44 4.58
N THR A 30 7.92 11.31 5.20
CA THR A 30 9.26 11.09 5.77
C THR A 30 10.35 11.09 4.70
N ARG A 31 10.06 10.58 3.50
CA ARG A 31 10.97 10.59 2.34
C ARG A 31 10.93 11.89 1.54
N ALA A 32 10.10 12.86 1.94
CA ALA A 32 9.86 14.10 1.19
C ALA A 32 9.43 13.88 -0.28
N HIS A 33 8.70 12.79 -0.54
CA HIS A 33 8.11 12.54 -1.85
C HIS A 33 6.85 13.41 -2.03
N ALA A 34 6.63 13.90 -3.25
CA ALA A 34 5.51 14.80 -3.55
C ALA A 34 4.15 14.08 -3.61
N GLU A 35 4.15 12.77 -3.92
CA GLU A 35 2.94 11.99 -4.17
C GLU A 35 2.98 10.64 -3.47
N ILE A 36 1.83 10.22 -2.94
CA ILE A 36 1.64 8.87 -2.41
C ILE A 36 1.42 7.94 -3.60
N THR A 37 2.41 7.12 -3.90
CA THR A 37 2.34 6.16 -5.01
C THR A 37 1.82 4.80 -4.55
N ILE A 38 1.50 3.92 -5.52
CA ILE A 38 1.06 2.55 -5.24
C ILE A 38 2.18 1.73 -4.59
N GLU A 39 3.44 2.01 -4.91
CA GLU A 39 4.61 1.36 -4.33
C GLU A 39 4.68 1.61 -2.81
N HIS A 40 4.44 2.85 -2.36
CA HIS A 40 4.36 3.17 -0.93
C HIS A 40 3.27 2.35 -0.24
N TRP A 41 2.12 2.19 -0.89
CA TRP A 41 0.99 1.48 -0.31
C TRP A 41 1.22 -0.04 -0.29
N LEU A 42 1.73 -0.62 -1.37
CA LEU A 42 2.10 -2.03 -1.45
C LEU A 42 3.15 -2.39 -0.42
N LEU A 43 4.16 -1.53 -0.23
CA LEU A 43 5.18 -1.72 0.81
C LEU A 43 4.51 -1.83 2.19
N LYS A 44 3.58 -0.92 2.52
CA LYS A 44 2.87 -0.96 3.80
C LYS A 44 1.85 -2.09 3.95
N LEU A 45 1.28 -2.59 2.86
CA LEU A 45 0.46 -3.81 2.88
C LEU A 45 1.33 -5.04 3.15
N LEU A 46 2.51 -5.13 2.54
CA LEU A 46 3.45 -6.23 2.76
C LEU A 46 4.04 -6.21 4.18
N GLU A 47 4.37 -5.03 4.73
CA GLU A 47 4.85 -4.89 6.13
C GLU A 47 3.90 -5.47 7.16
N GLN A 48 2.59 -5.32 6.93
CA GLN A 48 1.58 -5.84 7.86
C GLN A 48 1.48 -7.37 7.84
N GLY A 49 2.01 -8.06 6.82
CA GLY A 49 2.25 -9.52 6.83
C GLY A 49 1.03 -10.45 6.81
N GLU A 50 -0.18 -9.95 7.06
CA GLU A 50 -1.39 -10.78 7.24
C GLU A 50 -2.50 -10.50 6.21
N GLY A 51 -2.22 -9.68 5.19
CA GLY A 51 -3.19 -9.31 4.16
C GLY A 51 -3.24 -10.27 2.97
N ASP A 52 -4.22 -10.04 2.10
CA ASP A 52 -4.43 -10.85 0.89
C ASP A 52 -3.18 -10.95 0.02
N ILE A 53 -2.41 -9.86 -0.12
CA ILE A 53 -1.19 -9.86 -0.92
C ILE A 53 -0.13 -10.83 -0.35
N THR A 54 -0.02 -10.93 0.97
CA THR A 54 0.92 -11.87 1.60
C THR A 54 0.45 -13.31 1.42
N VAL A 55 -0.86 -13.57 1.50
CA VAL A 55 -1.44 -14.88 1.23
C VAL A 55 -1.20 -15.29 -0.23
N ILE A 56 -1.45 -14.40 -1.17
CA ILE A 56 -1.21 -14.60 -2.60
C ILE A 56 0.27 -14.87 -2.86
N ALA A 57 1.16 -14.03 -2.34
CA ALA A 57 2.59 -14.15 -2.56
C ALA A 57 3.14 -15.49 -2.01
N ARG A 58 2.69 -15.92 -0.83
CA ARG A 58 3.06 -17.24 -0.29
C ARG A 58 2.50 -18.38 -1.14
N ARG A 59 1.24 -18.28 -1.58
CA ARG A 59 0.57 -19.33 -2.35
C ARG A 59 1.21 -19.59 -3.71
N TYR A 60 1.74 -18.54 -4.32
CA TYR A 60 2.40 -18.57 -5.63
C TYR A 60 3.93 -18.45 -5.54
N GLU A 61 4.49 -18.59 -4.33
CA GLU A 61 5.94 -18.64 -4.08
C GLU A 61 6.68 -17.46 -4.71
N TRP A 62 6.14 -16.25 -4.56
CA TRP A 62 6.81 -15.04 -5.01
C TRP A 62 8.12 -14.86 -4.23
N ASP A 63 9.15 -14.38 -4.92
CA ASP A 63 10.36 -13.89 -4.28
C ASP A 63 10.05 -12.55 -3.58
N ILE A 64 9.66 -12.67 -2.31
CA ILE A 64 9.30 -11.52 -1.45
C ILE A 64 10.48 -10.59 -1.24
N ASP A 65 11.70 -11.11 -1.15
CA ASP A 65 12.88 -10.29 -0.91
C ASP A 65 13.14 -9.40 -2.12
N THR A 66 13.10 -9.96 -3.32
CA THR A 66 13.25 -9.18 -4.57
C THR A 66 12.11 -8.18 -4.76
N LEU A 67 10.86 -8.57 -4.49
CA LEU A 67 9.71 -7.67 -4.54
C LEU A 67 9.88 -6.50 -3.56
N TRP A 68 10.28 -6.80 -2.34
CA TRP A 68 10.48 -5.81 -1.28
C TRP A 68 11.56 -4.80 -1.66
N GLN A 69 12.71 -5.27 -2.15
CA GLN A 69 13.79 -4.38 -2.64
C GLN A 69 13.32 -3.50 -3.80
N SER A 70 12.54 -4.06 -4.72
CA SER A 70 12.00 -3.32 -5.87
C SER A 70 11.04 -2.20 -5.47
N LEU A 71 10.30 -2.38 -4.37
CA LEU A 71 9.38 -1.37 -3.83
C LEU A 71 10.08 -0.29 -2.99
N LEU A 72 11.32 -0.53 -2.57
CA LEU A 72 12.10 0.43 -1.78
C LEU A 72 12.85 1.46 -2.64
N ALA A 73 13.16 1.09 -3.90
CA ALA A 73 13.85 1.92 -4.89
C ALA A 73 13.06 3.18 -5.25
#